data_AF-A0A3N5JMJ6-F1
#
_entry.id   AF-A0A3N5JMJ6-F1
#
_cell.length_a   1.000
_cell.length_b   1.000
_cell.length_c   1.000
_cell.angle_alpha   90.00
_cell.angle_beta   90.00
_cell.angle_gamma   90.00
#
_symmetry.space_group_name_H-M   'P 1'
#
loop_
_entity.id
_entity.type
_entity.pdbx_description
1 polymer ?
#
loop_
_entity_poly.entity_id
_entity_poly.type
_entity_poly.pdbx_seq_one_letter_code
_entity_poly.pdbx_strand_id
1 'polypeptide(L)'
;PCGIMDQFISMHGQEDHALFLDCRSLDFKMVPFRAADVRIVICNTMVKHELGASEYNKRRAECEEGVRLMRSDYPGIKALRDVTLAQFDQVQSRLPQIVARRCRHVISENERTVASVAALSADDFSAFGKLMNESHDSLCFDYEVSCAELDTMVQIARDQKGVLGARMTGGGFGGCTVNLVSTDHVDAFVENVSRDYEQRFKLKPVIVVTSPAQGAHEL
;
A
#
# COMPACT_ATOMS: atom_id res chain seq x y z
N PRO A 1 -1.12 4.30 17.97
CA PRO A 1 -0.66 2.88 18.05
C PRO A 1 -0.33 2.40 16.64
N CYS A 2 0.79 1.73 16.40
CA CYS A 2 1.18 1.18 15.09
C CYS A 2 1.14 -0.35 15.08
N GLY A 3 1.18 -0.95 13.88
CA GLY A 3 1.37 -2.39 13.70
C GLY A 3 2.84 -2.82 13.84
N ILE A 4 3.13 -4.08 13.50
CA ILE A 4 4.48 -4.67 13.61
C ILE A 4 5.36 -4.46 12.36
N MET A 5 4.76 -4.03 11.24
CA MET A 5 5.38 -4.05 9.92
C MET A 5 6.72 -3.30 9.86
N ASP A 6 6.77 -2.08 10.39
CA ASP A 6 7.94 -1.18 10.26
C ASP A 6 9.16 -1.75 11.01
N GLN A 7 8.95 -2.25 12.22
CA GLN A 7 10.01 -2.88 13.01
C GLN A 7 10.46 -4.18 12.37
N PHE A 8 9.53 -4.96 11.81
CA PHE A 8 9.83 -6.24 11.20
C PHE A 8 10.74 -6.10 9.98
N ILE A 9 10.38 -5.21 9.03
CA ILE A 9 11.19 -5.01 7.83
C ILE A 9 12.55 -4.36 8.14
N SER A 10 12.61 -3.48 9.14
CA SER A 10 13.87 -2.85 9.56
C SER A 10 14.87 -3.89 10.10
N MET A 11 14.39 -4.90 10.82
CA MET A 11 15.23 -5.97 11.36
C MET A 11 15.53 -7.09 10.37
N HIS A 12 14.56 -7.47 9.52
CA HIS A 12 14.64 -8.67 8.70
C HIS A 12 14.85 -8.41 7.20
N GLY A 13 15.02 -7.15 6.79
CA GLY A 13 15.31 -6.80 5.41
C GLY A 13 16.51 -7.57 4.85
N GLN A 14 16.45 -7.90 3.57
CA GLN A 14 17.53 -8.54 2.84
C GLN A 14 17.66 -7.83 1.49
N GLU A 15 18.90 -7.59 1.08
CA GLU A 15 19.20 -7.03 -0.24
C GLU A 15 18.51 -7.84 -1.35
N ASP A 16 17.99 -7.13 -2.36
CA ASP A 16 17.26 -7.70 -3.51
C ASP A 16 16.01 -8.53 -3.17
N HIS A 17 15.44 -8.37 -1.98
CA HIS A 17 14.23 -9.08 -1.57
C HIS A 17 13.17 -8.15 -0.97
N ALA A 18 11.92 -8.34 -1.39
CA ALA A 18 10.78 -7.93 -0.60
C ALA A 18 10.52 -8.95 0.52
N LEU A 19 9.79 -8.55 1.57
CA LEU A 19 9.41 -9.44 2.67
C LEU A 19 7.90 -9.57 2.70
N PHE A 20 7.40 -10.80 2.59
CA PHE A 20 6.00 -11.09 2.89
C PHE A 20 5.88 -11.53 4.34
N LEU A 21 5.08 -10.81 5.12
CA LEU A 21 4.82 -11.06 6.53
C LEU A 21 3.36 -11.45 6.75
N ASP A 22 3.15 -12.60 7.36
CA ASP A 22 1.87 -12.95 7.95
C ASP A 22 1.71 -12.28 9.32
N CYS A 23 0.98 -11.16 9.39
CA CYS A 23 0.81 -10.44 10.66
C CYS A 23 0.04 -11.20 11.75
N ARG A 24 -0.54 -12.38 11.47
CA ARG A 24 -1.22 -13.20 12.48
C ARG A 24 -0.25 -14.21 13.09
N SER A 25 0.42 -15.01 12.27
CA SER A 25 1.35 -16.04 12.76
C SER A 25 2.76 -15.51 12.99
N LEU A 26 3.09 -14.35 12.41
CA LEU A 26 4.43 -13.77 12.30
C LEU A 26 5.39 -14.59 11.42
N ASP A 27 4.87 -15.59 10.69
CA ASP A 27 5.64 -16.26 9.65
C ASP A 27 5.96 -15.28 8.53
N PHE A 28 7.16 -15.37 7.98
CA PHE A 28 7.57 -14.52 6.88
C PHE A 28 8.37 -15.28 5.85
N LYS A 29 8.43 -14.72 4.64
CA LYS A 29 9.28 -15.21 3.55
C LYS A 29 9.90 -14.05 2.80
N MET A 30 11.15 -14.25 2.40
CA MET A 30 11.82 -13.36 1.47
C MET A 30 11.35 -13.69 0.06
N VAL A 31 10.87 -12.66 -0.63
CA VAL A 31 10.38 -12.74 -2.01
C VAL A 31 11.41 -12.03 -2.87
N PRO A 32 12.12 -12.75 -3.77
CA PRO A 32 13.09 -12.12 -4.65
C PRO A 32 12.47 -10.94 -5.39
N PHE A 33 13.17 -9.82 -5.41
CA PHE A 33 12.81 -8.63 -6.16
C PHE A 33 13.93 -8.38 -7.16
N ARG A 34 13.86 -9.09 -8.29
CA ARG A 34 14.90 -9.08 -9.32
C ARG A 34 14.78 -7.81 -10.17
N ALA A 35 15.31 -6.72 -9.62
CA ALA A 35 15.13 -5.36 -10.12
C ALA A 35 15.93 -5.02 -11.38
N ALA A 36 16.34 -5.97 -12.24
CA ALA A 36 17.22 -5.62 -13.38
C ALA A 36 16.62 -4.49 -14.23
N ASP A 37 15.33 -4.61 -14.54
CA ASP A 37 14.64 -3.71 -15.47
C ASP A 37 13.68 -2.72 -14.80
N VAL A 38 13.61 -2.72 -13.47
CA VAL A 38 12.73 -1.83 -12.69
C VAL A 38 13.43 -1.20 -11.49
N ARG A 39 12.94 -0.05 -11.05
CA ARG A 39 13.35 0.65 -9.83
C ARG A 39 12.15 1.04 -9.00
N ILE A 40 12.37 1.09 -7.69
CA ILE A 40 11.41 1.66 -6.75
C ILE A 40 11.73 3.15 -6.63
N VAL A 41 10.75 3.99 -6.95
CA VAL A 41 10.88 5.45 -6.82
C VAL A 41 9.89 5.95 -5.79
N ILE A 42 10.41 6.50 -4.69
CA ILE A 42 9.62 7.06 -3.59
C ILE A 42 9.47 8.56 -3.83
N CYS A 43 8.24 9.07 -3.83
CA CYS A 43 7.98 10.51 -3.96
C CYS A 43 7.25 11.01 -2.72
N ASN A 44 7.92 11.84 -1.92
CA ASN A 44 7.37 12.49 -0.74
C ASN A 44 6.59 13.75 -1.15
N THR A 45 5.31 13.83 -0.78
CA THR A 45 4.42 14.95 -1.08
C THR A 45 4.77 16.22 -0.31
N MET A 46 5.62 16.10 0.72
CA MET A 46 5.97 17.16 1.68
C MET A 46 4.79 17.65 2.52
N VAL A 47 3.68 16.92 2.51
CA VAL A 47 2.50 17.21 3.32
C VAL A 47 2.38 16.18 4.44
N LYS A 48 2.10 16.69 5.65
CA LYS A 48 1.78 15.88 6.83
C LYS A 48 0.55 16.48 7.50
N HIS A 49 -0.57 15.77 7.45
CA HIS A 49 -1.76 16.20 8.18
C HIS A 49 -1.68 15.75 9.65
N GLU A 50 -1.99 16.66 10.59
CA GLU A 50 -1.97 16.37 12.03
C GLU A 50 -3.01 15.32 12.47
N LEU A 51 -3.99 15.04 11.61
CA LEU A 51 -5.12 14.12 11.86
C LEU A 51 -4.74 12.62 11.84
N GLY A 52 -3.51 12.27 11.46
CA GLY A 52 -3.14 10.87 11.19
C GLY A 52 -3.38 9.92 12.38
N ALA A 53 -3.12 10.35 13.62
CA ALA A 53 -3.29 9.50 14.80
C ALA A 53 -4.77 9.25 15.17
N SER A 54 -5.63 10.27 15.06
CA SER A 54 -7.06 10.13 15.35
C SER A 54 -7.78 9.35 14.25
N GLU A 55 -7.47 9.62 12.99
CA GLU A 55 -8.07 8.91 11.86
C GLU A 55 -7.65 7.45 11.80
N TYR A 56 -6.39 7.12 12.13
CA TYR A 56 -5.95 5.73 12.23
C TYR A 56 -6.77 4.94 13.27
N ASN A 57 -6.95 5.50 14.46
CA ASN A 57 -7.76 4.86 15.51
C ASN A 57 -9.22 4.69 15.07
N LYS A 58 -9.77 5.66 14.34
CA LYS A 58 -11.11 5.58 13.76
C LYS A 58 -11.23 4.43 12.76
N ARG A 59 -10.29 4.31 11.81
CA ARG A 59 -10.29 3.19 10.84
C ARG A 59 -10.21 1.83 11.51
N ARG A 60 -9.38 1.72 12.56
CA ARG A 60 -9.32 0.50 13.38
C ARG A 60 -10.67 0.17 14.02
N ALA A 61 -11.31 1.14 14.67
CA ALA A 61 -12.61 0.96 15.30
C ALA A 61 -13.70 0.56 14.29
N GLU A 62 -13.70 1.16 13.09
CA GLU A 62 -14.62 0.82 12.00
C GLU A 62 -14.44 -0.64 11.55
N CYS A 63 -13.21 -1.13 11.44
CA CYS A 63 -12.91 -2.53 11.13
C CYS A 63 -13.31 -3.50 12.26
N GLU A 64 -13.04 -3.14 13.52
CA GLU A 64 -13.43 -3.94 14.69
C GLU A 64 -14.96 -4.06 14.81
N GLU A 65 -15.69 -2.98 14.52
CA GLU A 65 -17.15 -2.97 14.45
C GLU A 65 -17.66 -3.89 13.33
N GLY A 66 -17.04 -3.87 12.16
CA GLY A 66 -17.38 -4.78 11.06
C GLY A 66 -17.23 -6.26 11.45
N VAL A 67 -16.13 -6.62 12.13
CA VAL A 67 -15.94 -7.97 12.68
C VAL A 67 -17.04 -8.30 13.69
N ARG A 68 -17.37 -7.36 14.61
CA ARG A 68 -18.42 -7.57 15.61
C ARG A 68 -19.78 -7.85 14.97
N LEU A 69 -20.14 -7.09 13.93
CA LEU A 69 -21.42 -7.23 13.24
C LEU A 69 -21.50 -8.52 12.43
N MET A 70 -20.42 -8.92 11.74
CA MET A 70 -20.40 -10.14 10.93
C MET A 70 -20.40 -11.44 11.76
N ARG A 71 -20.15 -11.38 13.08
CA ARG A 71 -20.17 -12.56 13.95
C ARG A 71 -21.55 -13.23 14.06
N SER A 72 -22.65 -12.54 13.79
CA SER A 72 -23.97 -13.17 13.74
C SER A 72 -24.06 -14.21 12.64
N ASP A 73 -23.36 -13.99 11.53
CA ASP A 73 -23.36 -14.84 10.34
C ASP A 73 -22.17 -15.81 10.33
N TYR A 74 -21.03 -15.37 10.86
CA TYR A 74 -19.80 -16.13 10.92
C TYR A 74 -19.24 -16.14 12.35
N PRO A 75 -19.79 -16.97 13.27
CA PRO A 75 -19.43 -16.92 14.71
C PRO A 75 -17.95 -17.16 15.03
N GLY A 76 -17.21 -17.80 14.14
CA GLY A 76 -15.79 -18.14 14.34
C GLY A 76 -14.80 -16.99 14.06
N ILE A 77 -15.24 -15.88 13.47
CA ILE A 77 -14.32 -14.83 13.02
C ILE A 77 -13.78 -14.00 14.20
N LYS A 78 -12.47 -13.76 14.19
CA LYS A 78 -11.77 -12.97 15.20
C LYS A 78 -11.24 -11.66 14.63
N ALA A 79 -10.92 -11.64 13.33
CA ALA A 79 -10.47 -10.48 12.59
C ALA A 79 -11.01 -10.53 11.15
N LEU A 80 -10.89 -9.42 10.40
CA LEU A 80 -11.27 -9.37 8.99
C LEU A 80 -10.48 -10.37 8.12
N ARG A 81 -9.29 -10.78 8.58
CA ARG A 81 -8.51 -11.86 7.96
C ARG A 81 -9.23 -13.23 7.95
N ASP A 82 -10.22 -13.45 8.82
CA ASP A 82 -11.01 -14.70 8.82
C ASP A 82 -12.16 -14.70 7.82
N VAL A 83 -12.33 -13.61 7.07
CA VAL A 83 -13.46 -13.41 6.15
C VAL A 83 -12.92 -13.36 4.73
N THR A 84 -13.44 -14.24 3.86
CA THR A 84 -13.18 -14.20 2.41
C THR A 84 -14.04 -13.13 1.72
N LEU A 85 -13.63 -12.64 0.54
CA LEU A 85 -14.49 -11.73 -0.23
C LEU A 85 -15.89 -12.32 -0.50
N ALA A 86 -15.98 -13.61 -0.82
CA ALA A 86 -17.26 -14.27 -1.07
C ALA A 86 -18.19 -14.28 0.17
N GLN A 87 -17.65 -14.51 1.37
CA GLN A 87 -18.41 -14.39 2.62
C GLN A 87 -18.81 -12.94 2.89
N PHE A 88 -17.89 -12.01 2.70
CA PHE A 88 -18.17 -10.59 2.87
C PHE A 88 -19.30 -10.12 1.94
N ASP A 89 -19.30 -10.58 0.68
CA ASP A 89 -20.29 -10.16 -0.30
C ASP A 89 -21.72 -10.55 0.05
N GLN A 90 -21.89 -11.66 0.78
CA GLN A 90 -23.19 -12.12 1.28
C GLN A 90 -23.77 -11.26 2.41
N VAL A 91 -22.92 -10.51 3.12
CA VAL A 91 -23.31 -9.86 4.38
C VAL A 91 -23.11 -8.34 4.38
N GLN A 92 -22.29 -7.81 3.46
CA GLN A 92 -21.90 -6.41 3.39
C GLN A 92 -23.07 -5.41 3.36
N SER A 93 -24.20 -5.78 2.74
CA SER A 93 -25.39 -4.92 2.62
C SER A 93 -26.10 -4.68 3.96
N ARG A 94 -25.79 -5.49 4.99
CA ARG A 94 -26.32 -5.36 6.36
C ARG A 94 -25.41 -4.54 7.27
N LEU A 95 -24.21 -4.18 6.81
CA LEU A 95 -23.28 -3.35 7.56
C LEU A 95 -23.57 -1.87 7.28
N PRO A 96 -23.30 -0.96 8.24
CA PRO A 96 -23.26 0.47 7.95
C PRO A 96 -22.31 0.74 6.78
N GLN A 97 -22.72 1.59 5.84
CA GLN A 97 -22.02 1.76 4.55
C GLN A 97 -20.53 2.07 4.72
N ILE A 98 -20.16 2.92 5.68
CA ILE A 98 -18.76 3.27 5.97
C ILE A 98 -17.99 2.04 6.45
N VAL A 99 -18.55 1.29 7.42
CA VAL A 99 -17.95 0.05 7.94
C VAL A 99 -17.77 -0.98 6.83
N ALA A 100 -18.76 -1.14 5.95
CA ALA A 100 -18.67 -2.04 4.81
C ALA A 100 -17.48 -1.67 3.90
N ARG A 101 -17.30 -0.39 3.57
CA ARG A 101 -16.16 0.07 2.76
C ARG A 101 -14.81 -0.24 3.43
N ARG A 102 -14.67 0.04 4.74
CA ARG A 102 -13.43 -0.28 5.48
C ARG A 102 -13.13 -1.77 5.48
N CYS A 103 -14.15 -2.60 5.69
CA CYS A 103 -14.01 -4.06 5.66
C CYS A 103 -13.60 -4.55 4.28
N ARG A 104 -14.23 -4.03 3.21
CA ARG A 104 -13.89 -4.38 1.83
C ARG A 104 -12.43 -4.10 1.54
N HIS A 105 -11.93 -2.92 1.91
CA HIS A 105 -10.52 -2.59 1.74
C HIS A 105 -9.63 -3.64 2.40
N VAL A 106 -9.79 -3.89 3.71
CA VAL A 106 -8.88 -4.79 4.43
C VAL A 106 -8.94 -6.23 3.91
N ILE A 107 -10.14 -6.73 3.59
CA ILE A 107 -10.32 -8.09 3.06
C ILE A 107 -9.67 -8.21 1.68
N SER A 108 -9.98 -7.28 0.76
CA SER A 108 -9.43 -7.31 -0.60
C SER A 108 -7.93 -7.02 -0.64
N GLU A 109 -7.41 -6.16 0.24
CA GLU A 109 -5.98 -5.83 0.32
C GLU A 109 -5.15 -7.02 0.83
N ASN A 110 -5.71 -7.86 1.73
CA ASN A 110 -5.07 -9.11 2.14
C ASN A 110 -4.94 -10.07 0.94
N GLU A 111 -6.01 -10.27 0.17
CA GLU A 111 -5.97 -11.11 -1.04
C GLU A 111 -5.01 -10.53 -2.10
N ARG A 112 -5.05 -9.21 -2.30
CA ARG A 112 -4.15 -8.49 -3.22
C ARG A 112 -2.69 -8.64 -2.83
N THR A 113 -2.38 -8.62 -1.53
CA THR A 113 -1.02 -8.82 -1.02
C THR A 113 -0.51 -10.23 -1.36
N VAL A 114 -1.34 -11.25 -1.20
CA VAL A 114 -0.99 -12.63 -1.59
C VAL A 114 -0.76 -12.73 -3.10
N ALA A 115 -1.63 -12.11 -3.90
CA ALA A 115 -1.48 -12.05 -5.36
C ALA A 115 -0.19 -11.32 -5.78
N SER A 116 0.16 -10.22 -5.12
CA SER A 116 1.38 -9.46 -5.37
C SER A 116 2.64 -10.29 -5.14
N VAL A 117 2.62 -11.17 -4.13
CA VAL A 117 3.74 -12.10 -3.90
C VAL A 117 3.87 -13.11 -5.03
N ALA A 118 2.75 -13.63 -5.55
CA ALA A 118 2.78 -14.52 -6.69
C ALA A 118 3.34 -13.83 -7.94
N ALA A 119 2.93 -12.58 -8.19
CA ALA A 119 3.43 -11.76 -9.30
C ALA A 119 4.95 -11.53 -9.18
N LEU A 120 5.45 -11.10 -8.01
CA LEU A 120 6.89 -10.92 -7.78
C LEU A 120 7.67 -12.22 -7.92
N SER A 121 7.14 -13.34 -7.40
CA SER A 121 7.81 -14.65 -7.50
C SER A 121 7.92 -15.16 -8.94
N ALA A 122 7.05 -14.65 -9.83
CA ALA A 122 7.05 -14.95 -11.26
C ALA A 122 7.78 -13.88 -12.10
N ASP A 123 8.44 -12.90 -11.46
CA ASP A 123 9.05 -11.74 -12.11
C ASP A 123 8.06 -10.93 -12.98
N ASP A 124 6.74 -11.02 -12.70
CA ASP A 124 5.67 -10.30 -13.41
C ASP A 124 5.41 -8.92 -12.76
N PHE A 125 6.32 -7.99 -13.05
CA PHE A 125 6.25 -6.62 -12.56
C PHE A 125 5.07 -5.82 -13.13
N SER A 126 4.52 -6.24 -14.27
CA SER A 126 3.31 -5.61 -14.83
C SER A 126 2.09 -5.94 -13.99
N ALA A 127 1.90 -7.22 -13.65
CA ALA A 127 0.83 -7.64 -12.75
C ALA A 127 1.01 -7.02 -11.35
N PHE A 128 2.23 -7.01 -10.81
CA PHE A 128 2.51 -6.37 -9.52
C PHE A 128 2.16 -4.87 -9.54
N GLY A 129 2.56 -4.15 -10.58
CA GLY A 129 2.23 -2.73 -10.75
C GLY A 129 0.72 -2.47 -10.84
N LYS A 130 -0.02 -3.33 -11.54
CA LYS A 130 -1.49 -3.27 -11.58
C LYS A 130 -2.10 -3.43 -10.17
N LEU A 131 -1.60 -4.40 -9.39
CA LEU A 131 -2.04 -4.62 -8.01
C LEU A 131 -1.70 -3.42 -7.10
N MET A 132 -0.58 -2.73 -7.33
CA MET A 132 -0.29 -1.46 -6.64
C MET A 132 -1.36 -0.41 -6.96
N ASN A 133 -1.75 -0.28 -8.23
CA ASN A 133 -2.76 0.70 -8.64
C ASN A 133 -4.12 0.42 -7.99
N GLU A 134 -4.58 -0.83 -8.06
CA GLU A 134 -5.85 -1.24 -7.43
C GLU A 134 -5.85 -1.04 -5.91
N SER A 135 -4.70 -1.23 -5.26
CA SER A 135 -4.55 -0.93 -3.84
C SER A 135 -4.72 0.57 -3.55
N HIS A 136 -4.08 1.45 -4.34
CA HIS A 136 -4.26 2.89 -4.15
C HIS A 136 -5.71 3.31 -4.30
N ASP A 137 -6.40 2.79 -5.32
CA ASP A 137 -7.80 3.10 -5.56
C ASP A 137 -8.65 2.62 -4.37
N SER A 138 -8.35 1.44 -3.80
CA SER A 138 -9.00 0.96 -2.57
C SER A 138 -8.68 1.85 -1.35
N LEU A 139 -7.45 2.33 -1.19
CA LEU A 139 -7.09 3.26 -0.11
C LEU A 139 -7.78 4.63 -0.24
N CYS A 140 -8.03 5.07 -1.47
CA CYS A 140 -8.75 6.31 -1.77
C CYS A 140 -10.25 6.16 -1.51
N PHE A 141 -10.89 5.17 -2.15
CA PHE A 141 -12.36 5.10 -2.20
C PHE A 141 -12.99 4.23 -1.10
N ASP A 142 -12.34 3.13 -0.71
CA ASP A 142 -12.87 2.23 0.31
C ASP A 142 -12.31 2.52 1.70
N TYR A 143 -11.02 2.84 1.82
CA TYR A 143 -10.39 3.11 3.12
C TYR A 143 -10.36 4.60 3.47
N GLU A 144 -10.42 5.49 2.49
CA GLU A 144 -10.41 6.94 2.66
C GLU A 144 -9.25 7.42 3.56
N VAL A 145 -8.03 6.98 3.24
CA VAL A 145 -6.80 7.41 3.93
C VAL A 145 -5.83 8.17 3.01
N SER A 146 -6.19 8.35 1.74
CA SER A 146 -5.42 9.21 0.84
C SER A 146 -5.73 10.69 1.07
N CYS A 147 -5.14 11.56 0.25
CA CYS A 147 -5.42 12.99 0.20
C CYS A 147 -5.13 13.53 -1.21
N ALA A 148 -5.54 14.77 -1.48
CA ALA A 148 -5.40 15.38 -2.80
C ALA A 148 -3.96 15.33 -3.33
N GLU A 149 -2.97 15.52 -2.45
CA GLU A 149 -1.55 15.47 -2.76
C GLU A 149 -1.09 14.06 -3.15
N LEU A 150 -1.50 13.04 -2.39
CA LEU A 150 -1.17 11.65 -2.69
C LEU A 150 -1.83 11.20 -4.00
N ASP A 151 -3.12 11.50 -4.17
CA ASP A 151 -3.89 11.11 -5.36
C ASP A 151 -3.32 11.78 -6.62
N THR A 152 -2.97 13.07 -6.52
CA THR A 152 -2.36 13.79 -7.63
C THR A 152 -0.95 13.26 -7.93
N MET A 153 -0.14 12.96 -6.91
CA MET A 153 1.19 12.37 -7.11
C MET A 153 1.09 11.02 -7.82
N VAL A 154 0.15 10.17 -7.41
CA VAL A 154 -0.09 8.87 -8.05
C VAL A 154 -0.61 9.05 -9.48
N GLN A 155 -1.52 10.00 -9.73
CA GLN A 155 -2.03 10.26 -11.08
C GLN A 155 -0.90 10.73 -12.01
N ILE A 156 -0.11 11.72 -11.58
CA ILE A 156 1.05 12.22 -12.35
C ILE A 156 2.01 11.06 -12.65
N ALA A 157 2.28 10.19 -11.66
CA ALA A 157 3.15 9.04 -11.83
C ALA A 157 2.58 8.03 -12.84
N ARG A 158 1.30 7.65 -12.73
CA ARG A 158 0.64 6.71 -13.66
C ARG A 158 0.64 7.18 -15.11
N ASP A 159 0.62 8.50 -15.32
CA ASP A 159 0.64 9.10 -16.66
C ASP A 159 2.04 9.10 -17.30
N GLN A 160 3.10 8.79 -16.54
CA GLN A 160 4.46 8.72 -17.08
C GLN A 160 4.73 7.42 -17.84
N LYS A 161 5.50 7.53 -18.93
CA LYS A 161 5.99 6.37 -19.66
C LYS A 161 6.92 5.53 -18.79
N GLY A 162 6.78 4.21 -18.85
CA GLY A 162 7.62 3.26 -18.12
C GLY A 162 7.18 2.98 -16.69
N VAL A 163 6.11 3.63 -16.20
CA VAL A 163 5.54 3.34 -14.88
C VAL A 163 4.60 2.14 -14.96
N LEU A 164 4.86 1.16 -14.11
CA LEU A 164 4.08 -0.08 -14.03
C LEU A 164 2.98 0.02 -12.98
N GLY A 165 3.22 0.78 -11.90
CA GLY A 165 2.26 0.97 -10.83
C GLY A 165 2.69 2.04 -9.85
N ALA A 166 1.71 2.70 -9.23
CA ALA A 166 1.92 3.76 -8.25
C ALA A 166 0.83 3.70 -7.16
N ARG A 167 1.26 3.84 -5.91
CA ARG A 167 0.35 3.94 -4.76
C ARG A 167 0.93 4.78 -3.65
N MET A 168 0.06 5.30 -2.78
CA MET A 168 0.49 5.78 -1.47
C MET A 168 1.11 4.64 -0.65
N THR A 169 2.06 4.98 0.23
CA THR A 169 2.68 4.05 1.18
C THR A 169 2.68 4.64 2.60
N GLY A 170 2.64 3.76 3.60
CA GLY A 170 2.49 4.14 5.01
C GLY A 170 1.05 4.48 5.40
N GLY A 171 0.89 5.31 6.43
CA GLY A 171 -0.40 5.58 7.08
C GLY A 171 -1.38 6.48 6.31
N GLY A 172 -0.94 7.12 5.23
CA GLY A 172 -1.75 8.06 4.46
C GLY A 172 -1.86 9.45 5.09
N PHE A 173 -2.83 10.23 4.60
CA PHE A 173 -3.03 11.63 4.97
C PHE A 173 -1.76 12.48 4.77
N GLY A 174 -1.14 12.30 3.60
CA GLY A 174 0.17 12.85 3.25
C GLY A 174 1.28 11.79 3.29
N GLY A 175 2.54 12.24 3.33
CA GLY A 175 3.70 11.36 3.29
C GLY A 175 4.11 11.01 1.87
N CYS A 176 4.29 9.72 1.57
CA CYS A 176 4.95 9.28 0.35
C CYS A 176 4.06 8.43 -0.55
N THR A 177 4.36 8.48 -1.84
CA THR A 177 3.99 7.44 -2.80
C THR A 177 5.19 6.53 -3.06
N VAL A 178 4.91 5.30 -3.46
CA VAL A 178 5.89 4.33 -3.97
C VAL A 178 5.47 3.95 -5.39
N ASN A 179 6.43 4.04 -6.30
CA ASN A 179 6.23 3.90 -7.73
C ASN A 179 7.17 2.84 -8.27
N LEU A 180 6.66 1.97 -9.14
CA LEU A 180 7.45 0.98 -9.85
C LEU A 180 7.70 1.49 -11.27
N VAL A 181 8.96 1.81 -11.56
CA VAL A 181 9.36 2.51 -12.79
C VAL A 181 10.40 1.68 -13.53
N SER A 182 10.25 1.53 -14.83
CA SER A 182 11.24 0.86 -15.68
C SER A 182 12.56 1.64 -15.64
N THR A 183 13.69 0.93 -15.50
CA THR A 183 15.01 1.55 -15.28
C THR A 183 15.34 2.65 -16.29
N ASP A 184 15.06 2.41 -17.57
CA ASP A 184 15.34 3.37 -18.66
C ASP A 184 14.49 4.65 -18.64
N HIS A 185 13.47 4.71 -17.79
CA HIS A 185 12.56 5.86 -17.69
C HIS A 185 12.68 6.61 -16.35
N VAL A 186 13.58 6.19 -15.46
CA VAL A 186 13.70 6.76 -14.11
C VAL A 186 14.05 8.25 -14.14
N ASP A 187 15.03 8.67 -14.94
CA ASP A 187 15.45 10.08 -14.98
C ASP A 187 14.32 10.99 -15.46
N ALA A 188 13.66 10.59 -16.56
CA ALA A 188 12.51 11.32 -17.10
C ALA A 188 11.33 11.33 -16.12
N PHE A 189 11.09 10.23 -15.41
CA PHE A 189 10.08 10.15 -14.35
C PHE A 189 10.37 11.17 -13.24
N VAL A 190 11.59 11.18 -12.70
CA VAL A 190 11.99 12.08 -11.61
C VAL A 190 11.79 13.54 -12.00
N GLU A 191 12.23 13.92 -13.21
CA GLU A 191 12.09 15.29 -13.71
C GLU A 191 10.62 15.68 -13.88
N ASN A 192 9.84 14.86 -14.59
CA ASN A 192 8.45 15.17 -14.90
C ASN A 192 7.57 15.19 -13.65
N VAL A 193 7.69 14.18 -12.78
CA VAL A 193 6.89 14.11 -11.55
C VAL A 193 7.21 15.30 -10.64
N SER A 194 8.49 15.65 -10.48
CA SER A 194 8.87 16.82 -9.69
C SER A 194 8.27 18.10 -10.25
N ARG A 195 8.41 18.33 -11.57
CA ARG A 195 7.90 19.52 -12.25
C ARG A 195 6.37 19.62 -12.12
N ASP A 196 5.66 18.57 -12.47
CA ASP A 196 4.21 18.59 -12.60
C ASP A 196 3.53 18.69 -11.22
N TYR A 197 4.10 18.04 -10.19
CA TYR A 197 3.62 18.15 -8.82
C TYR A 197 3.89 19.55 -8.24
N GLU A 198 5.09 20.10 -8.42
CA GLU A 198 5.43 21.45 -7.96
C GLU A 198 4.58 22.52 -8.64
N GLN A 199 4.25 22.35 -9.93
CA GLN A 199 3.33 23.25 -10.61
C GLN A 199 1.94 23.27 -9.98
N ARG A 200 1.43 22.12 -9.52
CA ARG A 200 0.10 21.96 -8.92
C ARG A 200 0.02 22.44 -7.48
N PHE A 201 0.95 22.05 -6.62
CA PHE A 201 0.87 22.33 -5.19
C PHE A 201 1.81 23.43 -4.70
N LYS A 202 2.71 23.93 -5.55
CA LYS A 202 3.78 24.87 -5.17
C LYS A 202 4.70 24.31 -4.07
N LEU A 203 4.81 22.98 -4.03
CA LEU A 203 5.66 22.23 -3.12
C LEU A 203 6.62 21.37 -3.95
N LYS A 204 7.91 21.49 -3.68
CA LYS A 204 8.92 20.65 -4.32
C LYS A 204 8.97 19.28 -3.64
N PRO A 205 8.66 18.17 -4.33
CA PRO A 205 8.69 16.85 -3.72
C PRO A 205 10.13 16.39 -3.49
N VAL A 206 10.33 15.55 -2.48
CA VAL A 206 11.59 14.80 -2.33
C VAL A 206 11.42 13.45 -3.00
N ILE A 207 12.25 13.18 -4.01
CA ILE A 207 12.19 11.94 -4.80
C ILE A 207 13.45 11.13 -4.55
N VAL A 208 13.28 9.85 -4.20
CA VAL A 208 14.37 8.91 -3.89
C VAL A 208 14.21 7.68 -4.77
N VAL A 209 15.23 7.36 -5.56
CA VAL A 209 15.33 6.11 -6.30
C VAL A 209 16.04 5.10 -5.41
N THR A 210 15.47 3.91 -5.23
CA THR A 210 16.00 2.91 -4.31
C THR A 210 15.76 1.49 -4.80
N SER A 211 16.42 0.55 -4.13
CA SER A 211 16.27 -0.90 -4.26
C SER A 211 16.10 -1.52 -2.87
N PRO A 212 15.51 -2.72 -2.75
CA PRO A 212 15.45 -3.44 -1.49
C PRO A 212 16.86 -3.66 -0.91
N ALA A 213 17.00 -3.42 0.40
CA ALA A 213 18.30 -3.36 1.06
C ALA A 213 18.32 -4.25 2.32
N GLN A 214 19.54 -4.51 2.79
CA GLN A 214 19.78 -5.25 4.03
C GLN A 214 19.17 -4.53 5.23
N GLY A 215 18.53 -5.29 6.12
CA GLY A 215 18.05 -4.82 7.41
C GLY A 215 19.19 -4.54 8.39
N ALA A 216 18.84 -4.28 9.65
CA ALA A 216 19.81 -4.04 10.72
C ALA A 216 20.82 -5.20 10.84
N HIS A 217 22.11 -4.88 10.78
CA HIS A 217 23.21 -5.82 10.91
C HIS A 217 24.42 -5.15 11.58
N GLU A 218 25.32 -5.97 12.12
CA GLU A 218 26.64 -5.51 12.60
C GLU A 218 27.56 -5.33 11.38
N LEU A 219 28.31 -4.21 11.35
CA LEU A 219 29.24 -3.84 10.28
C LEU A 219 30.66 -4.37 10.54
#